data_AF-A0AAX0Q7K3-F1
#
_entry.id   AF-A0AAX0Q7K3-F1
#
_cell.length_a   1.000
_cell.length_b   1.000
_cell.length_c   1.000
_cell.angle_alpha   90.00
_cell.angle_beta   90.00
_cell.angle_gamma   90.00
#
_symmetry.space_group_name_H-M   'P 1'
#
loop_
_entity.id
_entity.type
_entity.pdbx_description
1 polymer ?
#
loop_
_entity_poly.entity_id
_entity_poly.type
_entity_poly.pdbx_seq_one_letter_code
_entity_poly.pdbx_strand_id
1 'polypeptide(L)'
;MAWYEIFKDTLKLAQTVNNAELYDKMMELRGMMSDMQDDIDRLKDENKSYINRIQELEKIRVTELDIEYYPNNAYITLKSDQQKIKYCGVCWGKDQKLIPIPRTFDRYHCSLCGSDWLETGDSSTLPTNVSQNPQK
;
A
#
# COMPACT_ATOMS: atom_id res chain seq x y z
N MET A 1 21.90 -27.63 7.42
CA MET A 1 21.35 -27.36 8.77
C MET A 1 22.51 -27.23 9.74
N ALA A 2 23.07 -26.03 9.93
CA ALA A 2 24.21 -25.84 10.85
C ALA A 2 23.89 -26.29 12.30
N TRP A 3 22.61 -26.18 12.70
CA TRP A 3 22.16 -26.61 14.01
C TRP A 3 22.17 -28.14 14.19
N TYR A 4 21.97 -28.93 13.13
CA TYR A 4 21.96 -30.39 13.21
C TYR A 4 23.33 -30.97 13.57
N GLU A 5 24.41 -30.39 13.02
CA GLU A 5 25.77 -30.80 13.35
C GLU A 5 26.13 -30.44 14.80
N ILE A 6 25.76 -29.24 15.25
CA ILE A 6 25.93 -28.82 16.65
C ILE A 6 25.16 -29.74 17.60
N PHE A 7 23.92 -30.09 17.24
CA PHE A 7 23.09 -31.01 18.00
C PHE A 7 23.71 -32.41 18.09
N LYS A 8 24.21 -32.94 16.97
CA LYS A 8 24.84 -34.26 16.88
C LYS A 8 26.12 -34.36 17.71
N ASP A 9 26.94 -33.32 17.71
CA ASP A 9 28.18 -33.28 18.51
C ASP A 9 27.88 -33.16 20.00
N THR A 10 26.84 -32.42 20.36
CA THR A 10 26.37 -32.31 21.75
C THR A 10 25.83 -33.65 22.26
N LEU A 11 25.09 -34.38 21.42
CA LEU A 11 24.60 -35.73 21.73
C LEU A 11 25.73 -36.73 21.97
N LYS A 12 26.77 -36.72 21.13
CA LYS A 12 27.94 -37.59 21.32
C LYS A 12 28.65 -37.30 22.64
N LEU A 13 28.77 -36.02 23.02
CA LEU A 13 29.36 -35.64 24.30
C LEU A 13 28.50 -36.16 25.46
N ALA A 14 27.17 -36.01 25.39
CA ALA A 14 26.25 -36.51 26.40
C ALA A 14 26.28 -38.05 26.56
N GLN A 15 26.35 -38.78 25.44
CA GLN A 15 26.51 -40.25 25.45
C GLN A 15 27.80 -40.69 26.14
N THR A 16 28.88 -39.91 25.99
CA THR A 16 30.18 -40.20 26.62
C THR A 16 30.13 -40.05 28.15
N VAL A 17 29.22 -39.21 28.66
CA VAL A 17 29.05 -38.94 30.10
C VAL A 17 28.06 -39.93 30.77
N ASN A 18 27.45 -40.83 30.00
CA ASN A 18 26.56 -41.91 30.46
C ASN A 18 25.39 -41.43 31.36
N ASN A 19 24.92 -40.20 31.12
CA ASN A 19 23.78 -39.62 31.83
C ASN A 19 22.53 -39.74 30.95
N ALA A 20 21.71 -40.76 31.24
CA ALA A 20 20.48 -41.05 30.50
C ALA A 20 19.47 -39.89 30.53
N GLU A 21 19.42 -39.14 31.63
CA GLU A 21 18.51 -37.98 31.77
C GLU A 21 18.88 -36.84 30.81
N LEU A 22 20.17 -36.66 30.53
CA LEU A 22 20.64 -35.64 29.60
C LEU A 22 20.27 -36.00 28.14
N TYR A 23 20.26 -37.28 27.82
CA TYR A 23 19.90 -37.77 26.48
C TYR A 23 18.41 -37.54 26.19
N ASP A 24 17.53 -37.82 27.14
CA ASP A 24 16.08 -37.63 26.97
C ASP A 24 15.74 -36.14 26.79
N LYS A 25 16.30 -35.25 27.62
CA LYS A 25 16.11 -33.80 27.47
C LYS A 25 16.60 -33.28 26.12
N MET A 26 17.70 -33.82 25.60
CA MET A 26 18.21 -33.44 24.27
C MET A 26 17.28 -33.90 23.14
N MET A 27 16.65 -35.07 23.27
CA MET A 27 15.70 -35.54 22.25
C MET A 27 14.41 -34.70 22.23
N GLU A 28 13.93 -34.26 23.38
CA GLU A 28 12.82 -33.30 23.47
C GLU A 28 13.18 -31.96 22.81
N LEU A 29 14.37 -31.43 23.12
CA LEU A 29 14.92 -30.20 22.51
C LEU A 29 15.03 -30.31 20.97
N ARG A 30 15.36 -31.49 20.46
CA ARG A 30 15.42 -31.74 19.01
C ARG A 30 14.06 -31.57 18.35
N GLY A 31 13.01 -32.14 18.96
CA GLY A 31 11.65 -32.04 18.45
C GLY A 31 11.24 -30.57 18.36
N MET A 32 11.40 -29.85 19.47
CA MET A 32 11.10 -28.42 19.54
C MET A 32 11.89 -27.60 18.52
N MET A 33 13.19 -27.88 18.34
CA MET A 33 14.03 -27.15 17.40
C MET A 33 13.70 -27.45 15.93
N SER A 34 13.24 -28.67 15.63
CA SER A 34 12.73 -29.02 14.30
C SER A 34 11.47 -28.24 13.97
N ASP A 35 10.51 -28.22 14.90
CA ASP A 35 9.25 -27.48 14.73
C ASP A 35 9.53 -25.97 14.56
N MET A 36 10.45 -25.42 15.36
CA MET A 36 10.88 -24.03 15.23
C MET A 36 11.57 -23.74 13.88
N GLN A 37 12.34 -24.68 13.34
CA GLN A 37 13.00 -24.50 12.05
C GLN A 37 11.96 -24.45 10.91
N ASP A 38 10.95 -25.33 10.96
CA ASP A 38 9.85 -25.35 10.01
C ASP A 38 9.04 -24.04 10.08
N ASP A 39 8.78 -23.53 11.29
CA ASP A 39 8.13 -22.22 11.46
C ASP A 39 8.98 -21.05 10.96
N ILE A 40 10.30 -21.07 11.19
CA ILE A 40 11.22 -20.05 10.65
C ILE A 40 11.17 -20.05 9.12
N ASP A 41 11.18 -21.23 8.50
CA ASP A 41 11.19 -21.34 7.04
C ASP A 41 9.84 -20.90 6.45
N ARG A 42 8.71 -21.28 7.08
CA ARG A 42 7.39 -20.76 6.74
C ARG A 42 7.31 -19.23 6.87
N LEU A 43 7.79 -18.67 7.98
CA LEU A 43 7.76 -17.22 8.21
C LEU A 43 8.66 -16.46 7.23
N LYS A 44 9.78 -17.05 6.80
CA LYS A 44 10.63 -16.47 5.75
C LYS A 44 9.93 -16.47 4.39
N ASP A 45 9.25 -17.55 4.04
CA ASP A 45 8.51 -17.65 2.79
C ASP A 45 7.32 -16.67 2.76
N GLU A 46 6.58 -16.57 3.87
CA GLU A 46 5.52 -15.57 4.03
C GLU A 46 6.08 -14.15 3.92
N ASN A 47 7.17 -13.82 4.62
CA ASN A 47 7.83 -12.51 4.49
C ASN A 47 8.23 -12.21 3.05
N LYS A 48 8.83 -13.18 2.35
CA LYS A 48 9.24 -13.01 0.95
C LYS A 48 8.03 -12.75 0.05
N SER A 49 6.92 -13.44 0.27
CA SER A 49 5.66 -13.23 -0.43
C SER A 49 5.10 -11.82 -0.18
N TYR A 50 5.10 -11.35 1.07
CA TYR A 50 4.68 -9.99 1.40
C TYR A 50 5.57 -8.92 0.76
N ILE A 51 6.90 -9.11 0.78
CA ILE A 51 7.85 -8.18 0.13
C ILE A 51 7.57 -8.10 -1.38
N ASN A 52 7.37 -9.25 -2.04
CA ASN A 52 7.07 -9.27 -3.47
C ASN A 52 5.75 -8.55 -3.77
N ARG A 53 4.72 -8.76 -2.94
CA ARG A 53 3.42 -8.11 -3.10
C ARG A 53 3.50 -6.60 -2.88
N ILE A 54 4.30 -6.15 -1.91
CA ILE A 54 4.58 -4.72 -1.71
C ILE A 54 5.30 -4.14 -2.93
N GLN A 55 6.32 -4.82 -3.45
CA GLN A 55 7.04 -4.37 -4.65
C GLN A 55 6.15 -4.30 -5.90
N GLU A 56 5.23 -5.25 -6.08
CA GLU A 56 4.24 -5.20 -7.17
C GLU A 56 3.29 -4.01 -7.02
N LEU A 57 2.81 -3.74 -5.80
CA LEU A 57 1.97 -2.57 -5.52
C LEU A 57 2.74 -1.25 -5.69
N GLU A 58 4.02 -1.23 -5.33
CA GLU A 58 4.89 -0.06 -5.53
C GLU A 58 5.15 0.22 -7.01
N LYS A 59 5.26 -0.81 -7.86
CA LYS A 59 5.37 -0.62 -9.32
C LYS A 59 4.13 0.03 -9.95
N ILE A 60 2.96 -0.11 -9.32
CA ILE A 60 1.70 0.52 -9.74
C ILE A 60 1.55 1.92 -9.14
N ARG A 61 2.47 2.35 -8.27
CA ARG A 61 2.40 3.67 -7.65
C ARG A 61 2.69 4.75 -8.69
N VAL A 62 1.66 5.53 -8.99
CA VAL A 62 1.82 6.82 -9.67
C VAL A 62 2.79 7.67 -8.86
N THR A 63 3.90 8.06 -9.48
CA THR A 63 4.89 8.96 -8.88
C THR A 63 4.36 10.39 -8.87
N GLU A 64 4.70 11.20 -7.86
CA GLU A 64 4.31 12.62 -7.80
C GLU A 64 4.72 13.41 -9.06
N LEU A 65 5.76 12.98 -9.76
CA LEU A 65 6.21 13.56 -11.02
C LEU A 65 5.21 13.40 -12.18
N ASP A 66 4.38 12.36 -12.13
CA ASP A 66 3.35 12.07 -13.12
C ASP A 66 2.07 12.89 -12.86
N ILE A 67 1.98 13.56 -11.71
CA ILE A 67 0.78 14.29 -11.30
C ILE A 67 0.86 15.73 -11.80
N GLU A 68 -0.23 16.17 -12.39
CA GLU A 68 -0.45 17.52 -12.85
C GLU A 68 -1.48 18.19 -11.94
N TYR A 69 -1.04 19.22 -11.21
CA TYR A 69 -1.86 20.00 -10.30
C TYR A 69 -2.38 21.26 -10.99
N TYR A 70 -3.67 21.54 -10.82
CA TYR A 70 -4.32 22.73 -11.35
C TYR A 70 -4.72 23.65 -10.18
N PRO A 71 -4.02 24.77 -9.93
CA PRO A 71 -4.25 25.59 -8.72
C PRO A 71 -5.68 26.13 -8.57
N ASN A 72 -6.37 26.36 -9.69
CA ASN A 72 -7.73 26.89 -9.72
C ASN A 72 -8.80 25.79 -9.71
N ASN A 73 -8.40 24.52 -9.83
CA ASN A 73 -9.31 23.41 -9.97
C ASN A 73 -9.00 22.35 -8.90
N ALA A 74 -10.01 21.83 -8.23
CA ALA A 74 -9.82 20.85 -7.16
C ALA A 74 -9.64 19.39 -7.65
N TYR A 75 -9.14 19.23 -8.88
CA TYR A 75 -8.81 17.94 -9.48
C TYR A 75 -7.34 17.89 -9.89
N ILE A 76 -6.82 16.67 -9.99
CA ILE A 76 -5.51 16.38 -10.56
C ILE A 76 -5.67 15.48 -11.79
N THR A 77 -4.70 15.50 -12.68
CA THR A 77 -4.61 14.53 -13.80
C THR A 77 -3.24 13.88 -13.83
N LEU A 78 -3.13 12.76 -14.53
CA LEU A 78 -1.83 12.13 -14.77
C LEU A 78 -1.25 12.57 -16.12
N LYS A 79 0.07 12.67 -16.23
CA LYS A 79 0.75 12.95 -17.50
C LYS A 79 0.77 11.72 -18.39
N SER A 80 0.86 10.53 -17.79
CA SER A 80 0.77 9.23 -18.45
C SER A 80 -0.60 8.95 -19.08
N ASP A 81 -1.67 9.58 -18.58
CA ASP A 81 -3.02 9.39 -19.08
C ASP A 81 -3.28 10.19 -20.37
N GLN A 82 -3.40 9.48 -21.50
CA GLN A 82 -3.77 10.09 -22.78
C GLN A 82 -5.16 10.76 -22.76
N GLN A 83 -6.09 10.22 -21.97
CA GLN A 83 -7.46 10.72 -21.87
C GLN A 83 -7.64 11.81 -20.81
N LYS A 84 -6.55 12.20 -20.10
CA LYS A 84 -6.56 13.23 -19.04
C LYS A 84 -7.72 13.03 -18.05
N ILE A 85 -7.80 11.83 -17.49
CA ILE A 85 -8.82 11.49 -16.50
C ILE A 85 -8.65 12.41 -15.29
N LYS A 86 -9.76 12.97 -14.82
CA LYS A 86 -9.79 13.85 -13.65
C LYS A 86 -9.91 13.02 -12.38
N TYR A 87 -8.93 13.15 -11.49
CA TYR A 87 -8.92 12.52 -10.18
C TYR A 87 -9.14 13.55 -9.07
N CYS A 88 -9.65 13.10 -7.93
CA CYS A 88 -9.87 13.97 -6.78
C CYS A 88 -8.54 14.44 -6.15
N GLY A 89 -8.29 15.76 -6.18
CA GLY A 89 -7.10 16.35 -5.57
C GLY A 89 -7.09 16.26 -4.04
N VAL A 90 -8.26 16.26 -3.39
CA VAL A 90 -8.38 16.14 -1.92
C VAL A 90 -8.02 14.72 -1.46
N CYS A 91 -8.57 13.68 -2.10
CA CYS A 91 -8.24 12.29 -1.76
C CYS A 91 -6.77 11.97 -2.02
N TRP A 92 -6.18 12.58 -3.06
CA TRP A 92 -4.76 12.46 -3.31
C TRP A 92 -3.92 13.18 -2.24
N GLY A 93 -4.23 14.44 -1.93
CA GLY A 93 -3.46 15.22 -0.94
C GLY A 93 -3.54 14.67 0.49
N LYS A 94 -4.64 13.99 0.85
CA LYS A 94 -4.82 13.41 2.18
C LYS A 94 -4.27 11.99 2.31
N ASP A 95 -4.65 11.12 1.39
CA ASP A 95 -4.44 9.66 1.52
C ASP A 95 -3.63 9.07 0.34
N GLN A 96 -3.13 9.90 -0.58
CA GLN A 96 -2.49 9.47 -1.84
C GLN A 96 -3.36 8.50 -2.65
N LYS A 97 -4.69 8.68 -2.60
CA LYS A 97 -5.66 7.86 -3.33
C LYS A 97 -6.12 8.55 -4.61
N LEU A 98 -5.90 7.90 -5.74
CA LEU A 98 -6.37 8.34 -7.06
C LEU A 98 -7.80 7.86 -7.29
N ILE A 99 -8.75 8.74 -7.01
CA ILE A 99 -10.18 8.45 -7.19
C ILE A 99 -10.67 9.16 -8.45
N PRO A 100 -10.99 8.41 -9.53
CA PRO A 100 -11.50 9.02 -10.75
C PRO A 100 -12.86 9.65 -10.47
N ILE A 101 -13.05 10.88 -10.95
CA ILE A 101 -14.30 11.60 -10.77
C ILE A 101 -15.11 11.49 -12.07
N PRO A 102 -16.23 10.75 -12.09
CA PRO A 102 -17.08 10.70 -13.26
C PRO A 102 -17.77 12.07 -13.45
N ARG A 103 -17.74 12.59 -14.67
CA ARG A 103 -18.53 13.77 -15.04
C ARG A 103 -20.01 13.39 -15.00
N THR A 104 -20.78 14.02 -14.11
CA THR A 104 -22.23 13.85 -14.04
C THR A 104 -22.89 15.21 -14.32
N PHE A 105 -23.35 15.40 -15.56
CA PHE A 105 -23.77 16.71 -16.08
C PHE A 105 -22.63 17.75 -15.92
N ASP A 106 -22.86 18.81 -15.13
CA ASP A 106 -21.92 19.91 -14.89
C ASP A 106 -21.24 19.83 -13.50
N ARG A 107 -21.42 18.72 -12.78
CA ARG A 107 -20.85 18.51 -11.44
C ARG A 107 -19.87 17.36 -11.40
N TYR A 108 -18.80 17.59 -10.66
CA TYR A 108 -17.79 16.61 -10.28
C TYR A 108 -18.00 16.27 -8.82
N HIS A 109 -18.39 15.03 -8.55
CA HIS A 109 -18.64 14.53 -7.19
C HIS A 109 -17.67 13.40 -6.86
N CYS A 110 -16.89 13.54 -5.78
CA CYS A 110 -16.05 12.46 -5.27
C CYS A 110 -16.84 11.54 -4.34
N SER A 111 -17.01 10.28 -4.73
CA SER A 111 -17.74 9.27 -3.94
C SER A 111 -17.07 8.89 -2.60
N LEU A 112 -15.81 9.28 -2.38
CA LEU A 112 -15.04 8.92 -1.18
C LEU A 112 -14.98 10.03 -0.13
N CYS A 113 -14.69 11.27 -0.54
CA CYS A 113 -14.62 12.40 0.40
C CYS A 113 -15.86 13.29 0.37
N GLY A 114 -16.80 13.06 -0.54
CA GLY A 114 -18.02 13.86 -0.69
C GLY A 114 -17.79 15.28 -1.19
N SER A 115 -16.58 15.60 -1.68
CA SER A 115 -16.29 16.92 -2.22
C SER A 115 -16.95 17.11 -3.58
N ASP A 116 -17.63 18.23 -3.73
CA ASP A 116 -18.30 18.66 -4.95
C ASP A 116 -17.58 19.83 -5.60
N TRP A 117 -17.41 19.75 -6.91
CA TRP A 117 -16.77 20.78 -7.71
C TRP A 117 -17.64 21.08 -8.92
N LEU A 118 -17.77 22.36 -9.24
CA LEU A 118 -18.31 22.80 -10.51
C LEU A 118 -17.16 22.89 -11.51
N GLU A 119 -17.42 22.48 -12.75
CA GLU A 119 -16.50 22.84 -13.83
C GLU A 119 -16.57 24.35 -14.00
N THR A 120 -15.61 25.10 -13.44
CA THR A 120 -15.40 26.46 -13.88
C THR A 120 -14.90 26.34 -15.30
N GLY A 121 -15.82 26.46 -16.27
CA GLY A 121 -15.45 26.62 -17.66
C GLY A 121 -14.38 27.70 -17.75
N ASP A 122 -13.39 27.48 -18.61
CA ASP A 122 -12.34 28.44 -18.91
C ASP A 122 -12.91 29.86 -18.86
N SER A 123 -12.33 30.72 -18.03
CA SER A 123 -12.69 32.12 -17.87
C SER A 123 -12.30 32.93 -19.11
N SER A 124 -12.78 32.50 -20.29
CA SER A 124 -12.67 33.19 -21.57
C SER A 124 -14.02 33.59 -22.17
N THR A 125 -15.15 33.32 -21.50
CA THR A 125 -16.43 33.96 -21.86
C THR A 125 -17.13 34.52 -20.63
N LEU A 126 -16.72 35.72 -20.23
CA LEU A 126 -17.64 36.66 -19.58
C LEU A 126 -18.72 37.04 -20.61
N PRO A 127 -19.98 37.12 -20.20
CA PRO A 127 -20.80 38.24 -20.62
C PRO A 127 -21.11 39.11 -19.42
N THR A 128 -20.52 40.29 -19.45
CA THR A 128 -21.06 41.52 -18.86
C THR A 128 -22.55 41.62 -19.17
N ASN A 129 -23.42 41.65 -18.16
CA ASN A 129 -24.67 42.42 -18.22
C ASN A 129 -25.29 42.68 -16.83
N VAL A 130 -25.01 43.90 -16.37
CA VAL A 130 -25.92 44.92 -15.82
C VAL A 130 -27.40 44.56 -15.61
N SER A 131 -27.92 45.05 -14.46
CA SER A 131 -29.34 45.28 -14.09
C SER A 131 -30.18 44.03 -13.77
N GLN A 132 -30.99 43.96 -12.70
CA GLN A 132 -31.73 45.01 -12.00
C GLN A 132 -32.21 44.45 -10.64
N ASN A 133 -32.16 45.30 -9.60
CA ASN A 133 -33.02 45.23 -8.42
C ASN A 133 -34.50 45.24 -8.88
N PRO A 134 -35.46 44.58 -8.19
CA PRO A 134 -36.24 45.38 -7.24
C PRO A 134 -36.72 44.64 -5.98
N GLN A 135 -37.00 45.49 -4.99
CA GLN A 135 -37.70 45.27 -3.74
C GLN A 135 -38.98 44.42 -3.84
N LYS A 136 -39.25 43.65 -2.80
CA LYS A 136 -40.49 43.79 -2.03
C LYS A 136 -40.30 43.36 -0.58
#